data_AF-A0A3C1L222-F1
#
_entry.id   AF-A0A3C1L222-F1
#
_cell.length_a   1.000
_cell.length_b   1.000
_cell.length_c   1.000
_cell.angle_alpha   90.00
_cell.angle_beta   90.00
_cell.angle_gamma   90.00
#
_symmetry.space_group_name_H-M   'P 1'
#
loop_
_entity.id
_entity.type
_entity.pdbx_description
1 polymer ?
#
loop_
_entity_poly.entity_id
_entity_poly.type
_entity_poly.pdbx_seq_one_letter_code
_entity_poly.pdbx_strand_id
1 'polypeptide(L)'
;MQPNGVFLVTGPTGSGKTTTLYACLRMLNTIDTKILTAEDPVEFPVEGIVQCHIVEAMGMTFSKALKSFLRQDPDIILVGEMRDLETASIGIEAALTGHLVVSTLHTNSSTEAITRMLDMGVEPFMISSSVNGVLAQRLCRTLCRDCREPYHPTALELEQIGVSADDPRVAKAHFHRAKGCAQCGGSGYAGRMGLHELLVPDEGVKRLVVDKADAGSIKKAALRAGMKTLLMDGAIKAMEGTTTIEEVMRIATAAVD
;
A
#
# COMPACT_ATOMS: atom_id res chain seq x y z
N MET A 1 -17.42 -3.20 -6.43
CA MET A 1 -16.95 -2.49 -5.23
C MET A 1 -17.59 -3.19 -4.04
N GLN A 2 -16.83 -3.57 -3.03
CA GLN A 2 -17.43 -4.08 -1.80
C GLN A 2 -17.98 -2.88 -1.02
N PRO A 3 -19.24 -2.92 -0.57
CA PRO A 3 -19.89 -1.77 0.07
C PRO A 3 -19.33 -1.50 1.47
N ASN A 4 -18.69 -2.49 2.09
CA ASN A 4 -18.15 -2.44 3.44
C ASN A 4 -16.84 -3.21 3.54
N GLY A 5 -16.17 -3.12 4.69
CA GLY A 5 -14.93 -3.83 4.98
C GLY A 5 -13.75 -2.88 5.24
N VAL A 6 -12.59 -3.44 5.54
CA VAL A 6 -11.35 -2.71 5.82
C VAL A 6 -10.41 -2.82 4.63
N PHE A 7 -9.91 -1.68 4.14
CA PHE A 7 -8.83 -1.62 3.17
C PHE A 7 -7.62 -0.90 3.78
N LEU A 8 -6.47 -1.57 3.79
CA LEU A 8 -5.26 -1.04 4.41
C LEU A 8 -4.25 -0.65 3.34
N VAL A 9 -3.65 0.53 3.50
CA VAL A 9 -2.49 0.96 2.71
C VAL A 9 -1.27 1.00 3.62
N THR A 10 -0.24 0.24 3.28
CA THR A 10 0.96 0.09 4.11
C THR A 10 2.22 0.52 3.40
N GLY A 11 3.24 0.86 4.21
CA GLY A 11 4.53 1.30 3.74
C GLY A 11 5.18 2.32 4.68
N PRO A 12 6.49 2.58 4.50
CA PRO A 12 7.22 3.55 5.31
C PRO A 12 6.73 4.99 5.06
N THR A 13 7.22 5.94 5.84
CA THR A 13 7.02 7.36 5.57
C THR A 13 7.55 7.72 4.17
N GLY A 14 6.83 8.56 3.44
CA GLY A 14 7.22 8.97 2.08
C GLY A 14 6.97 7.91 0.99
N SER A 15 6.28 6.82 1.29
CA SER A 15 5.85 5.81 0.30
C SER A 15 4.64 6.21 -0.54
N GLY A 16 4.03 7.37 -0.26
CA GLY A 16 2.87 7.88 -1.00
C GLY A 16 1.51 7.31 -0.55
N LYS A 17 1.41 6.75 0.67
CA LYS A 17 0.14 6.21 1.21
C LYS A 17 -0.99 7.24 1.16
N THR A 18 -0.77 8.43 1.72
CA THR A 18 -1.78 9.51 1.74
C THR A 18 -2.20 9.89 0.32
N THR A 19 -1.24 9.99 -0.60
CA THR A 19 -1.52 10.29 -2.02
C THR A 19 -2.44 9.25 -2.65
N THR A 20 -2.15 7.96 -2.45
CA THR A 20 -2.99 6.86 -2.95
C THR A 20 -4.38 6.88 -2.30
N LEU A 21 -4.45 7.06 -0.97
CA LEU A 21 -5.72 7.14 -0.25
C LEU A 21 -6.59 8.28 -0.75
N TYR A 22 -6.03 9.47 -0.88
CA TYR A 22 -6.76 10.63 -1.37
C TYR A 22 -7.18 10.48 -2.84
N ALA A 23 -6.36 9.84 -3.67
CA ALA A 23 -6.75 9.50 -5.04
C ALA A 23 -7.97 8.56 -5.06
N CYS A 24 -7.96 7.51 -4.22
CA CYS A 24 -9.09 6.61 -4.07
C CYS A 24 -10.34 7.35 -3.54
N LEU A 25 -10.21 8.16 -2.49
CA LEU A 25 -11.33 8.91 -1.94
C LEU A 25 -11.93 9.89 -2.95
N ARG A 26 -11.12 10.56 -3.76
CA ARG A 26 -11.62 11.45 -4.83
C ARG A 26 -12.45 10.70 -5.88
N MET A 27 -12.12 9.44 -6.18
CA MET A 27 -12.92 8.61 -7.08
C MET A 27 -14.25 8.17 -6.45
N LEU A 28 -14.31 8.10 -5.11
CA LEU A 28 -15.48 7.69 -4.33
C LEU A 28 -16.34 8.89 -3.89
N ASN A 29 -15.81 10.10 -4.00
CA ASN A 29 -16.44 11.34 -3.57
C ASN A 29 -17.56 11.74 -4.54
N THR A 30 -18.74 11.15 -4.31
CA THR A 30 -19.97 11.48 -5.02
C THR A 30 -20.95 12.16 -4.07
N ILE A 31 -21.96 12.84 -4.63
CA ILE A 31 -22.97 13.56 -3.83
C ILE A 31 -23.73 12.62 -2.87
N ASP A 32 -23.86 11.34 -3.25
CA ASP A 32 -24.59 10.33 -2.50
C ASP A 32 -23.69 9.57 -1.51
N THR A 33 -22.43 9.98 -1.32
CA THR A 33 -21.47 9.27 -0.45
C THR A 33 -20.90 10.20 0.60
N LYS A 34 -21.18 9.92 1.88
CA LYS A 34 -20.63 10.65 3.02
C LYS A 34 -19.29 10.08 3.45
N ILE A 35 -18.23 10.84 3.19
CA ILE A 35 -16.85 10.50 3.54
C ILE A 35 -16.40 11.32 4.76
N LEU A 36 -15.99 10.63 5.82
CA LEU A 36 -15.43 11.23 7.03
C LEU A 36 -13.98 10.78 7.22
N THR A 37 -13.05 11.70 7.50
CA THR A 37 -11.64 11.36 7.72
C THR A 37 -11.15 11.85 9.07
N ALA A 38 -10.32 11.05 9.75
CA ALA A 38 -9.58 11.44 10.95
C ALA A 38 -8.09 11.41 10.62
N GLU A 39 -7.38 12.54 10.74
CA GLU A 39 -6.02 12.70 10.19
C GLU A 39 -5.10 13.51 11.12
N ASP A 40 -3.80 13.18 11.13
CA ASP A 40 -2.78 13.80 11.98
C ASP A 40 -1.53 14.20 11.19
N PRO A 41 -1.45 15.44 10.66
CA PRO A 41 -2.57 16.37 10.41
C PRO A 41 -3.25 16.08 9.06
N VAL A 42 -4.34 16.79 8.75
CA VAL A 42 -4.87 16.86 7.37
C VAL A 42 -3.82 17.53 6.48
N GLU A 43 -3.39 16.84 5.41
CA GLU A 43 -2.36 17.34 4.49
C GLU A 43 -2.88 18.48 3.61
N PHE A 44 -4.10 18.35 3.09
CA PHE A 44 -4.79 19.40 2.32
C PHE A 44 -6.30 19.19 2.32
N PRO A 45 -7.10 20.26 2.22
CA PRO A 45 -8.55 20.16 2.17
C PRO A 45 -9.01 19.51 0.86
N VAL A 46 -9.99 18.62 0.96
CA VAL A 46 -10.67 17.96 -0.16
C VAL A 46 -12.16 18.31 -0.10
N GLU A 47 -12.63 19.04 -1.09
CA GLU A 47 -14.04 19.42 -1.22
C GLU A 47 -14.95 18.18 -1.25
N GLY A 48 -16.08 18.23 -0.55
CA GLY A 48 -17.03 17.11 -0.42
C GLY A 48 -16.69 16.10 0.69
N ILE A 49 -15.51 16.19 1.31
CA ILE A 49 -15.08 15.30 2.39
C ILE A 49 -15.05 16.05 3.72
N VAL A 50 -15.59 15.44 4.78
CA VAL A 50 -15.48 16.01 6.14
C VAL A 50 -14.18 15.52 6.76
N GLN A 51 -13.24 16.43 6.99
CA GLN A 51 -11.92 16.09 7.51
C GLN A 51 -11.75 16.58 8.95
N CYS A 52 -11.43 15.66 9.85
CA CYS A 52 -11.20 15.90 11.27
C CYS A 52 -9.71 15.82 11.59
N HIS A 53 -9.17 16.91 12.13
CA HIS A 53 -7.82 16.92 12.67
C HIS A 53 -7.78 16.21 14.02
N ILE A 54 -6.82 15.29 14.18
CA ILE A 54 -6.44 14.76 15.48
C ILE A 54 -5.66 15.85 16.23
N VAL A 55 -6.06 16.08 17.47
CA VAL A 55 -5.46 17.06 18.37
C VAL A 55 -5.41 16.43 19.75
N GLU A 56 -4.39 15.59 19.98
CA GLU A 56 -4.25 14.81 21.21
C GLU A 56 -4.23 15.70 22.46
N ALA A 57 -3.60 16.89 22.38
CA ALA A 57 -3.55 17.86 23.47
C ALA A 57 -4.95 18.36 23.93
N MET A 58 -5.96 18.27 23.05
CA MET A 58 -7.37 18.59 23.36
C MET A 58 -8.21 17.32 23.58
N GLY A 59 -7.56 16.17 23.68
CA GLY A 59 -8.21 14.86 23.82
C GLY A 59 -8.99 14.44 22.59
N MET A 60 -8.67 14.96 21.39
CA MET A 60 -9.21 14.48 20.12
C MET A 60 -8.25 13.43 19.54
N THR A 61 -8.50 12.16 19.83
CA THR A 61 -7.72 11.00 19.35
C THR A 61 -8.40 10.32 18.15
N PHE A 62 -7.69 9.42 17.46
CA PHE A 62 -8.30 8.58 16.41
C PHE A 62 -9.52 7.81 16.92
N SER A 63 -9.39 7.06 18.02
CA SER A 63 -10.50 6.29 18.59
C SER A 63 -11.73 7.15 18.93
N LYS A 64 -11.52 8.38 19.43
CA LYS A 64 -12.61 9.33 19.71
C LYS A 64 -13.26 9.86 18.43
N ALA A 65 -12.48 10.17 17.40
CA ALA A 65 -13.00 10.60 16.11
C ALA A 65 -13.84 9.49 15.46
N LEU A 66 -13.33 8.26 15.41
CA LEU A 66 -14.05 7.09 14.88
C LEU A 66 -15.39 6.86 15.61
N LYS A 67 -15.37 6.88 16.94
CA LYS A 67 -16.61 6.78 17.75
C LYS A 67 -17.59 7.90 17.43
N SER A 68 -17.12 9.09 17.07
CA SER A 68 -17.98 10.20 16.64
C SER A 68 -18.57 9.94 15.27
N PHE A 69 -17.77 9.48 14.32
CA PHE A 69 -18.18 9.18 12.95
C PHE A 69 -19.31 8.16 12.88
N LEU A 70 -19.29 7.12 13.71
CA LEU A 70 -20.37 6.12 13.77
C LEU A 70 -21.75 6.67 14.14
N ARG A 71 -21.85 7.91 14.65
CA ARG A 71 -23.12 8.61 14.92
C ARG A 71 -23.49 9.65 13.85
N GLN A 72 -22.71 9.72 12.78
CA GLN A 72 -22.87 10.69 11.70
C GLN A 72 -23.36 10.06 10.40
N ASP A 73 -23.84 8.81 10.42
CA ASP A 73 -24.33 8.12 9.21
C ASP A 73 -23.32 8.13 8.04
N PRO A 74 -22.05 7.71 8.26
CA PRO A 74 -21.04 7.71 7.21
C PRO A 74 -21.23 6.55 6.24
N ASP A 75 -20.73 6.69 5.01
CA ASP A 75 -20.56 5.55 4.10
C ASP A 75 -19.09 5.07 4.13
N ILE A 76 -18.16 6.02 4.15
CA ILE A 76 -16.72 5.76 4.10
C ILE A 76 -16.03 6.49 5.25
N ILE A 77 -15.18 5.77 5.96
CA ILE A 77 -14.37 6.31 7.05
C ILE A 77 -12.90 6.14 6.68
N LEU A 78 -12.14 7.24 6.62
CA LEU A 78 -10.67 7.19 6.60
C LEU A 78 -10.14 7.41 8.01
N VAL A 79 -9.24 6.50 8.41
CA VAL A 79 -8.44 6.63 9.63
C VAL A 79 -7.00 6.83 9.20
N GLY A 80 -6.39 7.95 9.56
CA GLY A 80 -5.04 8.29 9.13
C GLY A 80 -4.05 7.15 9.41
N GLU A 81 -4.15 6.54 10.59
CA GLU A 81 -3.38 5.35 10.94
C GLU A 81 -4.06 4.53 12.06
N MET A 82 -3.94 3.20 12.00
CA MET A 82 -4.34 2.29 13.08
C MET A 82 -3.11 1.88 13.91
N ARG A 83 -2.75 2.70 14.90
CA ARG A 83 -1.55 2.46 15.73
C ARG A 83 -1.77 1.51 16.90
N ASP A 84 -3.01 1.40 17.37
CA ASP A 84 -3.39 0.72 18.59
C ASP A 84 -4.61 -0.18 18.40
N LEU A 85 -4.79 -1.11 19.36
CA LEU A 85 -5.88 -2.07 19.36
C LEU A 85 -7.26 -1.40 19.41
N GLU A 86 -7.40 -0.29 20.14
CA GLU A 86 -8.69 0.38 20.31
C GLU A 86 -9.17 0.91 18.96
N THR A 87 -8.32 1.67 18.27
CA THR A 87 -8.59 2.24 16.96
C THR A 87 -8.82 1.15 15.91
N ALA A 88 -8.00 0.09 15.91
CA ALA A 88 -8.17 -1.04 15.00
C ALA A 88 -9.51 -1.78 15.22
N SER A 89 -9.88 -2.04 16.48
CA SER A 89 -11.13 -2.73 16.82
C SER A 89 -12.36 -1.93 16.42
N ILE A 90 -12.39 -0.62 16.71
CA ILE A 90 -13.51 0.25 16.31
C ILE A 90 -13.62 0.31 14.78
N GLY A 91 -12.51 0.40 14.07
CA GLY A 91 -12.50 0.40 12.60
C GLY A 91 -13.02 -0.91 12.00
N ILE A 92 -12.68 -2.05 12.59
CA ILE A 92 -13.19 -3.35 12.14
C ILE A 92 -14.67 -3.52 12.48
N GLU A 93 -15.12 -3.10 13.65
CA GLU A 93 -16.54 -3.09 14.01
C GLU A 93 -17.35 -2.19 13.07
N ALA A 94 -16.83 -1.02 12.72
CA ALA A 94 -17.41 -0.15 11.70
C ALA A 94 -17.52 -0.87 10.35
N ALA A 95 -16.47 -1.58 9.94
CA ALA A 95 -16.47 -2.36 8.71
C ALA A 95 -17.53 -3.49 8.72
N LEU A 96 -17.63 -4.23 9.82
CA LEU A 96 -18.61 -5.31 9.99
C LEU A 96 -20.06 -4.80 10.06
N THR A 97 -20.26 -3.54 10.45
CA THR A 97 -21.58 -2.89 10.53
C THR A 97 -22.01 -2.20 9.24
N GLY A 98 -21.26 -2.34 8.14
CA GLY A 98 -21.68 -1.88 6.82
C GLY A 98 -20.89 -0.72 6.23
N HIS A 99 -19.82 -0.27 6.88
CA HIS A 99 -19.03 0.87 6.42
C HIS A 99 -17.78 0.42 5.66
N LEU A 100 -17.32 1.22 4.69
CA LEU A 100 -15.98 1.06 4.14
C LEU A 100 -14.99 1.83 5.00
N VAL A 101 -14.05 1.11 5.63
CA VAL A 101 -12.99 1.71 6.43
C VAL A 101 -11.67 1.63 5.69
N VAL A 102 -11.02 2.77 5.49
CA VAL A 102 -9.72 2.85 4.83
C VAL A 102 -8.70 3.40 5.82
N SER A 103 -7.55 2.74 5.96
CA SER A 103 -6.54 3.16 6.94
C SER A 103 -5.12 2.89 6.48
N THR A 104 -4.15 3.40 7.23
CA THR A 104 -2.74 3.05 7.06
C THR A 104 -2.17 2.24 8.21
N LEU A 105 -1.14 1.44 7.88
CA LEU A 105 -0.24 0.79 8.83
C LEU A 105 1.21 0.96 8.35
N HIS A 106 2.14 1.03 9.30
CA HIS A 106 3.57 1.02 9.01
C HIS A 106 4.14 -0.40 9.01
N THR A 107 3.95 -1.12 7.91
CA THR A 107 4.59 -2.43 7.65
C THR A 107 5.35 -2.43 6.33
N ASN A 108 6.27 -3.38 6.15
CA ASN A 108 7.10 -3.47 4.94
C ASN A 108 6.44 -4.27 3.81
N SER A 109 5.45 -5.08 4.14
CA SER A 109 4.68 -5.89 3.19
C SER A 109 3.19 -5.93 3.54
N SER A 110 2.40 -6.38 2.58
CA SER A 110 0.96 -6.54 2.73
C SER A 110 0.61 -7.64 3.73
N THR A 111 1.41 -8.70 3.78
CA THR A 111 1.21 -9.83 4.69
C THR A 111 1.66 -9.53 6.12
N GLU A 112 2.70 -8.70 6.31
CA GLU A 112 3.07 -8.20 7.64
C GLU A 112 1.99 -7.33 8.27
N ALA A 113 1.16 -6.66 7.45
CA ALA A 113 0.03 -5.89 7.97
C ALA A 113 -0.96 -6.78 8.74
N ILE A 114 -1.23 -7.98 8.21
CA ILE A 114 -2.10 -8.98 8.84
C ILE A 114 -1.49 -9.43 10.17
N THR A 115 -0.22 -9.81 10.19
CA THR A 115 0.44 -10.22 11.45
C THR A 115 0.55 -9.07 12.43
N ARG A 116 0.77 -7.83 11.96
CA ARG A 116 0.78 -6.64 12.82
C ARG A 116 -0.58 -6.42 13.50
N MET A 117 -1.69 -6.66 12.82
CA MET A 117 -3.02 -6.62 13.43
C MET A 117 -3.19 -7.71 14.50
N LEU A 118 -2.71 -8.93 14.24
CA LEU A 118 -2.69 -10.01 15.23
C LEU A 118 -1.84 -9.63 16.46
N ASP A 119 -0.67 -9.03 16.25
CA ASP A 119 0.24 -8.58 17.31
C ASP A 119 -0.35 -7.46 18.16
N MET A 120 -1.19 -6.60 17.56
CA MET A 120 -1.95 -5.58 18.30
C MET A 120 -3.05 -6.20 19.18
N GLY A 121 -3.40 -7.47 18.97
CA GLY A 121 -4.46 -8.16 19.71
C GLY A 121 -5.82 -8.19 19.01
N VAL A 122 -5.87 -7.88 17.72
CA VAL A 122 -7.11 -8.02 16.94
C VAL A 122 -7.41 -9.50 16.74
N GLU A 123 -8.65 -9.91 17.03
CA GLU A 123 -9.04 -11.31 16.89
C GLU A 123 -8.94 -11.79 15.43
N PRO A 124 -8.35 -12.96 15.16
CA PRO A 124 -8.12 -13.46 13.80
C PRO A 124 -9.39 -13.55 12.94
N PHE A 125 -10.50 -13.95 13.55
CA PHE A 125 -11.78 -14.04 12.87
C PHE A 125 -12.27 -12.67 12.38
N MET A 126 -12.06 -11.61 13.18
CA MET A 126 -12.42 -10.25 12.79
C MET A 126 -11.57 -9.78 11.61
N ILE A 127 -10.27 -10.06 11.60
CA ILE A 127 -9.39 -9.73 10.46
C ILE A 127 -9.86 -10.46 9.20
N SER A 128 -10.06 -11.78 9.30
CA SER A 128 -10.44 -12.65 8.19
C SER A 128 -11.79 -12.29 7.57
N SER A 129 -12.74 -11.82 8.39
CA SER A 129 -14.10 -11.46 7.94
C SER A 129 -14.24 -10.01 7.47
N SER A 130 -13.37 -9.10 7.90
CA SER A 130 -13.50 -7.67 7.61
C SER A 130 -12.46 -7.10 6.64
N VAL A 131 -11.25 -7.66 6.56
CA VAL A 131 -10.19 -7.11 5.70
C VAL A 131 -10.40 -7.54 4.25
N ASN A 132 -10.77 -6.57 3.42
CA ASN A 132 -10.99 -6.76 1.99
C ASN A 132 -9.68 -6.82 1.19
N GLY A 133 -8.67 -6.09 1.66
CA GLY A 133 -7.38 -6.05 1.00
C GLY A 133 -6.36 -5.20 1.73
N VAL A 134 -5.10 -5.49 1.42
CA VAL A 134 -3.94 -4.76 1.92
C VAL A 134 -3.03 -4.39 0.75
N LEU A 135 -2.84 -3.09 0.52
CA LEU A 135 -1.92 -2.55 -0.46
C LEU A 135 -0.62 -2.12 0.24
N ALA A 136 0.47 -2.85 0.05
CA ALA A 136 1.80 -2.36 0.39
C ALA A 136 2.35 -1.52 -0.78
N GLN A 137 2.91 -0.37 -0.44
CA GLN A 137 3.42 0.60 -1.41
C GLN A 137 4.81 1.11 -1.05
N ARG A 138 5.64 1.32 -2.07
CA ARG A 138 6.88 2.11 -1.98
C ARG A 138 6.97 3.04 -3.18
N LEU A 139 7.80 4.09 -3.11
CA LEU A 139 8.09 4.94 -4.26
C LEU A 139 9.50 4.65 -4.80
N CYS A 140 9.60 4.39 -6.09
CA CYS A 140 10.86 4.33 -6.81
C CYS A 140 11.02 5.54 -7.73
N ARG A 141 12.27 5.93 -7.99
CA ARG A 141 12.58 7.01 -8.93
C ARG A 141 12.26 6.58 -10.37
N THR A 142 11.71 7.50 -11.16
CA THR A 142 11.47 7.31 -12.59
C THR A 142 12.66 7.81 -13.39
N LEU A 143 13.06 7.05 -14.41
CA LEU A 143 14.15 7.45 -15.31
C LEU A 143 13.83 8.76 -16.03
N CYS A 144 14.84 9.62 -16.13
CA CYS A 144 14.75 10.85 -16.90
C CYS A 144 14.58 10.51 -18.39
N ARG A 145 13.52 11.06 -19.01
CA ARG A 145 13.19 10.77 -20.42
C ARG A 145 14.22 11.32 -21.40
N ASP A 146 14.94 12.38 -21.02
CA ASP A 146 15.90 13.06 -21.90
C ASP A 146 17.26 12.38 -21.96
N CYS A 147 17.64 11.61 -20.93
CA CYS A 147 18.98 11.04 -20.82
C CYS A 147 19.02 9.55 -20.51
N ARG A 148 17.87 8.85 -20.41
CA ARG A 148 17.89 7.39 -20.26
C ARG A 148 18.54 6.75 -21.49
N GLU A 149 19.40 5.76 -21.25
CA GLU A 149 20.10 5.05 -22.32
C GLU A 149 19.69 3.58 -22.34
N PRO A 150 19.37 3.00 -23.52
CA PRO A 150 19.10 1.57 -23.64
C PRO A 150 20.28 0.74 -23.12
N TYR A 151 19.97 -0.35 -22.44
CA TYR A 151 20.99 -1.24 -21.91
C TYR A 151 20.48 -2.69 -21.90
N HIS A 152 21.41 -3.64 -22.06
CA HIS A 152 21.12 -5.07 -21.95
C HIS A 152 21.59 -5.60 -20.59
N PRO A 153 20.67 -6.05 -19.72
CA PRO A 153 21.04 -6.60 -18.43
C PRO A 153 21.79 -7.92 -18.55
N THR A 154 22.76 -8.09 -17.65
CA THR A 154 23.41 -9.37 -17.41
C THR A 154 22.43 -10.35 -16.76
N ALA A 155 22.71 -11.65 -16.88
CA ALA A 155 21.91 -12.67 -16.20
C ALA A 155 21.85 -12.45 -14.68
N LEU A 156 22.94 -11.97 -14.07
CA LEU A 156 23.00 -11.65 -12.64
C LEU A 156 22.08 -10.48 -12.27
N GLU A 157 22.06 -9.41 -13.06
CA GLU A 157 21.17 -8.26 -12.84
C GLU A 157 19.69 -8.67 -12.99
N LEU A 158 19.37 -9.59 -13.90
CA LEU A 158 18.01 -10.14 -14.03
C LEU A 158 17.62 -11.02 -12.84
N GLU A 159 18.54 -11.87 -12.36
CA GLU A 159 18.32 -12.74 -11.21
C GLU A 159 18.03 -11.94 -9.94
N GLN A 160 18.70 -10.80 -9.75
CA GLN A 160 18.47 -9.89 -8.61
C GLN A 160 17.00 -9.47 -8.49
N ILE A 161 16.32 -9.23 -9.61
CA ILE A 161 14.90 -8.86 -9.64
C ILE A 161 13.96 -10.06 -9.83
N GLY A 162 14.49 -11.29 -9.69
CA GLY A 162 13.72 -12.53 -9.78
C GLY A 162 13.25 -12.88 -11.20
N VAL A 163 13.97 -12.44 -12.23
CA VAL A 163 13.66 -12.72 -13.64
C VAL A 163 14.74 -13.63 -14.21
N SER A 164 14.34 -14.74 -14.85
CA SER A 164 15.28 -15.61 -15.55
C SER A 164 15.76 -14.94 -16.85
N ALA A 165 17.03 -15.14 -17.22
CA ALA A 165 17.55 -14.69 -18.51
C ALA A 165 16.80 -15.30 -19.70
N ASP A 166 16.26 -16.51 -19.55
CA ASP A 166 15.48 -17.21 -20.56
C ASP A 166 13.98 -16.83 -20.57
N ASP A 167 13.56 -15.91 -19.69
CA ASP A 167 12.17 -15.45 -19.66
C ASP A 167 11.83 -14.77 -21.00
N PRO A 168 10.79 -15.22 -21.74
CA PRO A 168 10.42 -14.64 -23.04
C PRO A 168 10.12 -13.14 -23.00
N ARG A 169 9.78 -12.60 -21.83
CA ARG A 169 9.54 -11.16 -21.63
C ARG A 169 10.83 -10.34 -21.73
N VAL A 170 11.98 -10.91 -21.36
CA VAL A 170 13.29 -10.23 -21.40
C VAL A 170 13.67 -9.87 -22.83
N ALA A 171 13.41 -10.76 -23.79
CA ALA A 171 13.70 -10.49 -25.21
C ALA A 171 12.91 -9.29 -25.79
N LYS A 172 11.78 -8.95 -25.18
CA LYS A 172 10.92 -7.82 -25.58
C LYS A 172 11.02 -6.64 -24.61
N ALA A 173 11.87 -6.74 -23.59
CA ALA A 173 12.00 -5.72 -22.57
C ALA A 173 12.84 -4.54 -23.07
N HIS A 174 12.54 -3.36 -22.55
CA HIS A 174 13.19 -2.09 -22.82
C HIS A 174 13.95 -1.61 -21.59
N PHE A 175 14.98 -2.33 -21.19
CA PHE A 175 15.82 -1.91 -20.07
C PHE A 175 16.60 -0.64 -20.41
N HIS A 176 16.71 0.24 -19.42
CA HIS A 176 17.44 1.50 -19.53
C HIS A 176 18.27 1.77 -18.27
N ARG A 177 19.36 2.52 -18.44
CA ARG A 177 20.21 3.02 -17.34
C ARG A 177 20.10 4.53 -17.19
N ALA A 178 20.40 4.99 -15.98
CA ALA A 178 20.44 6.41 -15.62
C ALA A 178 21.78 7.02 -16.05
N LYS A 179 21.78 7.94 -17.03
CA LYS A 179 23.00 8.64 -17.49
C LYS A 179 23.28 9.94 -16.72
N GLY A 180 22.23 10.73 -16.49
CA GLY A 180 22.34 12.08 -15.97
C GLY A 180 22.44 13.15 -17.07
N CYS A 181 21.74 14.26 -16.88
CA CYS A 181 21.81 15.46 -17.71
C CYS A 181 21.38 16.69 -16.91
N ALA A 182 21.44 17.88 -17.51
CA ALA A 182 21.04 19.13 -16.86
C ALA A 182 19.57 19.12 -16.38
N GLN A 183 18.64 18.51 -17.13
CA GLN A 183 17.21 18.48 -16.78
C GLN A 183 16.90 17.70 -15.50
N CYS A 184 17.67 16.65 -15.22
CA CYS A 184 17.52 15.84 -14.01
C CYS A 184 18.58 16.15 -12.94
N GLY A 185 19.30 17.27 -13.07
CA GLY A 185 20.37 17.66 -12.14
C GLY A 185 21.50 16.63 -12.04
N GLY A 186 21.78 15.90 -13.13
CA GLY A 186 22.82 14.87 -13.18
C GLY A 186 22.43 13.52 -12.56
N SER A 187 21.26 13.39 -11.93
CA SER A 187 20.88 12.15 -11.24
C SER A 187 20.49 11.01 -12.18
N GLY A 188 20.05 11.33 -13.40
CA GLY A 188 19.47 10.37 -14.34
C GLY A 188 18.01 9.99 -14.04
N TYR A 189 17.41 10.58 -13.00
CA TYR A 189 16.02 10.35 -12.61
C TYR A 189 15.22 11.66 -12.58
N ALA A 190 13.96 11.61 -13.00
CA ALA A 190 13.06 12.76 -12.96
C ALA A 190 11.65 12.27 -12.57
N GLY A 191 11.27 12.52 -11.32
CA GLY A 191 10.00 12.07 -10.75
C GLY A 191 10.09 10.76 -9.96
N ARG A 192 8.91 10.27 -9.55
CA ARG A 192 8.74 9.02 -8.80
C ARG A 192 7.49 8.30 -9.27
N MET A 193 7.46 6.99 -9.08
CA MET A 193 6.31 6.13 -9.32
C MET A 193 6.14 5.13 -8.16
N GLY A 194 4.92 4.65 -7.96
CA GLY A 194 4.63 3.63 -6.94
C GLY A 194 5.06 2.25 -7.39
N LEU A 195 5.61 1.44 -6.48
CA LEU A 195 5.65 -0.01 -6.54
C LEU A 195 4.54 -0.55 -5.63
N HIS A 196 3.80 -1.55 -6.09
CA HIS A 196 2.59 -2.03 -5.43
C HIS A 196 2.62 -3.55 -5.21
N GLU A 197 2.23 -3.96 -4.01
CA GLU A 197 1.93 -5.33 -3.65
C GLU A 197 0.52 -5.34 -3.04
N LEU A 198 -0.43 -5.97 -3.73
CA LEU A 198 -1.82 -6.00 -3.33
C LEU A 198 -2.22 -7.41 -2.90
N LEU A 199 -2.43 -7.58 -1.60
CA LEU A 199 -3.04 -8.77 -1.02
C LEU A 199 -4.56 -8.61 -1.05
N VAL A 200 -5.25 -9.52 -1.74
CA VAL A 200 -6.70 -9.70 -1.66
C VAL A 200 -6.94 -11.07 -1.01
N PRO A 201 -7.38 -11.13 0.27
CA PRO A 201 -7.54 -12.39 0.98
C PRO A 201 -8.59 -13.32 0.35
N ASP A 202 -8.15 -14.44 -0.22
CA ASP A 202 -9.01 -15.55 -0.59
C ASP A 202 -9.27 -16.49 0.60
N GLU A 203 -10.07 -17.54 0.42
CA GLU A 203 -10.37 -18.50 1.49
C GLU A 203 -9.12 -19.20 2.04
N GLY A 204 -8.09 -19.41 1.22
CA GLY A 204 -6.83 -19.99 1.64
C GLY A 204 -6.06 -19.07 2.58
N VAL A 205 -5.94 -17.79 2.22
CA VAL A 205 -5.34 -16.76 3.06
C VAL A 205 -6.14 -16.56 4.34
N LYS A 206 -7.47 -16.43 4.24
CA LYS A 206 -8.36 -16.26 5.40
C LYS A 206 -8.22 -17.36 6.43
N ARG A 207 -8.09 -18.63 5.99
CA ARG A 207 -7.83 -19.76 6.88
C ARG A 207 -6.50 -19.61 7.62
N LEU A 208 -5.43 -19.23 6.90
CA LEU A 208 -4.13 -19.00 7.51
C LEU A 208 -4.15 -17.86 8.53
N VAL A 209 -4.95 -16.80 8.30
CA VAL A 209 -5.15 -15.73 9.27
C VAL A 209 -5.79 -16.29 10.55
N VAL A 210 -6.87 -17.07 10.42
CA VAL A 210 -7.56 -17.71 11.56
C VAL A 210 -6.63 -18.63 12.34
N ASP A 211 -5.81 -19.40 11.63
CA ASP A 211 -4.80 -20.30 12.21
C ASP A 211 -3.58 -19.55 12.79
N LYS A 212 -3.57 -18.21 12.75
CA LYS A 212 -2.47 -17.34 13.21
C LYS A 212 -1.12 -17.70 12.57
N ALA A 213 -1.13 -18.05 11.30
CA ALA A 213 0.08 -18.37 10.56
C ALA A 213 1.02 -17.16 10.42
N ASP A 214 2.32 -17.43 10.26
CA ASP A 214 3.32 -16.39 10.04
C ASP A 214 3.15 -15.68 8.68
N ALA A 215 3.69 -14.47 8.57
CA ALA A 215 3.61 -13.66 7.35
C ALA A 215 4.18 -14.36 6.11
N GLY A 216 5.21 -15.20 6.28
CA GLY A 216 5.81 -15.97 5.19
C GLY A 216 4.88 -17.04 4.64
N SER A 217 4.17 -17.76 5.51
CA SER A 217 3.13 -18.73 5.15
C SER A 217 1.96 -18.06 4.41
N ILE A 218 1.49 -16.91 4.92
CA ILE A 218 0.46 -16.10 4.26
C ILE A 218 0.93 -15.64 2.88
N LYS A 219 2.17 -15.13 2.77
CA LYS A 219 2.77 -14.69 1.51
C LYS A 219 2.84 -15.80 0.48
N LYS A 220 3.25 -17.01 0.86
CA LYS A 220 3.27 -18.17 -0.04
C LYS A 220 1.87 -18.51 -0.56
N ALA A 221 0.84 -18.43 0.26
CA ALA A 221 -0.54 -18.63 -0.18
C ALA A 221 -0.99 -17.52 -1.15
N ALA A 222 -0.76 -16.26 -0.79
CA ALA A 222 -1.12 -15.11 -1.61
C ALA A 222 -0.42 -15.11 -2.98
N LEU A 223 0.85 -15.48 -3.05
CA LEU A 223 1.59 -15.65 -4.30
C LEU A 223 0.97 -16.72 -5.21
N ARG A 224 0.56 -17.86 -4.62
CA ARG A 224 -0.16 -18.91 -5.37
C ARG A 224 -1.52 -18.42 -5.86
N ALA A 225 -2.16 -17.51 -5.13
CA ALA A 225 -3.41 -16.86 -5.53
C ALA A 225 -3.22 -15.68 -6.52
N GLY A 226 -2.00 -15.42 -6.98
CA GLY A 226 -1.71 -14.43 -8.03
C GLY A 226 -1.29 -13.04 -7.52
N MET A 227 -1.04 -12.88 -6.21
CA MET A 227 -0.42 -11.66 -5.69
C MET A 227 0.95 -11.45 -6.34
N LYS A 228 1.26 -10.21 -6.72
CA LYS A 228 2.60 -9.79 -7.15
C LYS A 228 3.28 -9.05 -5.99
N THR A 229 4.54 -9.36 -5.74
CA THR A 229 5.34 -8.63 -4.74
C THR A 229 5.78 -7.26 -5.26
N LEU A 230 6.25 -6.40 -4.35
CA LEU A 230 6.91 -5.14 -4.71
C LEU A 230 8.07 -5.35 -5.68
N LEU A 231 8.86 -6.43 -5.50
CA LEU A 231 9.98 -6.77 -6.37
C LEU A 231 9.50 -7.18 -7.77
N MET A 232 8.44 -7.99 -7.86
CA MET A 232 7.86 -8.41 -9.14
C MET A 232 7.25 -7.25 -9.92
N ASP A 233 6.54 -6.35 -9.24
CA ASP A 233 6.00 -5.13 -9.84
C ASP A 233 7.13 -4.18 -10.29
N GLY A 234 8.17 -4.04 -9.47
CA GLY A 234 9.39 -3.32 -9.84
C GLY A 234 10.09 -3.91 -11.07
N ALA A 235 10.22 -5.24 -11.15
CA ALA A 235 10.81 -5.94 -12.29
C ALA A 235 10.06 -5.65 -13.58
N ILE A 236 8.72 -5.64 -13.55
CA ILE A 236 7.88 -5.27 -14.69
C ILE A 236 8.20 -3.85 -15.16
N LYS A 237 8.29 -2.90 -14.22
CA LYS A 237 8.57 -1.49 -14.52
C LYS A 237 9.99 -1.26 -15.04
N ALA A 238 10.97 -2.01 -14.53
CA ALA A 238 12.32 -2.01 -15.07
C ALA A 238 12.36 -2.56 -16.50
N MET A 239 11.63 -3.65 -16.78
CA MET A 239 11.48 -4.20 -18.13
C MET A 239 10.77 -3.22 -19.10
N GLU A 240 9.92 -2.33 -18.60
CA GLU A 240 9.28 -1.28 -19.39
C GLU A 240 10.17 -0.03 -19.60
N GLY A 241 11.34 0.02 -18.95
CA GLY A 241 12.26 1.17 -19.05
C GLY A 241 11.79 2.42 -18.33
N THR A 242 10.91 2.27 -17.33
CA THR A 242 10.41 3.39 -16.51
C THR A 242 11.30 3.65 -15.29
N THR A 243 12.01 2.63 -14.82
CA THR A 243 13.01 2.70 -13.73
C THR A 243 14.18 1.75 -14.02
N THR A 244 15.16 1.66 -13.12
CA THR A 244 16.34 0.79 -13.25
C THR A 244 16.24 -0.42 -12.33
N ILE A 245 16.97 -1.49 -12.66
CA ILE A 245 17.13 -2.67 -11.80
C ILE A 245 17.71 -2.26 -10.44
N GLU A 246 18.73 -1.41 -10.43
CA GLU A 246 19.35 -0.86 -9.21
C GLU A 246 18.32 -0.17 -8.31
N GLU A 247 17.47 0.67 -8.88
CA GLU A 247 16.47 1.41 -8.12
C GLU A 247 15.37 0.49 -7.57
N VAL A 248 14.96 -0.52 -8.35
CA VAL A 248 14.02 -1.56 -7.89
C VAL A 248 14.60 -2.31 -6.71
N MET A 249 15.86 -2.75 -6.78
CA MET A 249 16.51 -3.44 -5.68
C MET A 249 16.58 -2.56 -4.43
N ARG A 250 17.09 -1.34 -4.58
CA ARG A 250 17.19 -0.37 -3.48
C ARG A 250 15.86 -0.16 -2.76
N ILE A 251 14.75 -0.13 -3.49
CA ILE A 251 13.43 0.13 -2.91
C ILE A 251 12.74 -1.14 -2.43
N ALA A 252 12.76 -2.23 -3.20
CA ALA A 252 11.99 -3.44 -2.90
C ALA A 252 12.66 -4.35 -1.86
N THR A 253 13.98 -4.29 -1.69
CA THR A 253 14.72 -5.13 -0.74
C THR A 253 15.21 -4.40 0.51
N ALA A 254 14.97 -3.09 0.63
CA ALA A 254 15.25 -2.30 1.84
C ALA A 254 14.32 -2.65 3.02
N ALA A 255 14.18 -3.94 3.31
CA ALA A 255 13.59 -4.53 4.52
C ALA A 255 14.52 -5.63 5.08
N VAL A 256 15.78 -5.63 4.67
CA VAL A 256 16.85 -6.47 5.21
C VAL A 256 17.92 -5.54 5.77
N ASP A 257 17.56 -4.77 6.79
CA ASP A 257 18.49 -4.06 7.69
C ASP A 257 17.90 -4.08 9.11
#